data_AF-A0A2A4LD38-F1
#
_entry.id   AF-A0A2A4LD38-F1
#
_cell.length_a   1.000
_cell.length_b   1.000
_cell.length_c   1.000
_cell.angle_alpha   90.00
_cell.angle_beta   90.00
_cell.angle_gamma   90.00
#
_symmetry.space_group_name_H-M   'P 1'
#
loop_
_entity.id
_entity.type
_entity.pdbx_description
1 polymer ?
#
loop_
_entity_poly.entity_id
_entity_poly.type
_entity_poly.pdbx_seq_one_letter_code
_entity_poly.pdbx_strand_id
1 'polypeptide(L)'
;PASSDFVPLFPWLSATLAGIATSKLFHKFGWLESRRDIGASSLSNRTLGFIGRHSLLFYMLHQPIMLAGFWLFVAIAGPADRTSVFLSGCAKTCSQTSDGAFCEKFCTCTADGLKKEKMFQPFFKGEINLATNDKARQIIDQCSIR
;
A
#
# COMPACT_ATOMS: atom_id res chain seq x y z
N PRO A 1 25.20 4.20 -16.50
CA PRO A 1 23.98 4.56 -15.72
C PRO A 1 22.71 4.29 -16.53
N ALA A 2 21.90 3.31 -16.13
CA ALA A 2 20.54 3.21 -16.64
C ALA A 2 19.77 4.44 -16.14
N SER A 3 19.27 5.26 -17.05
CA SER A 3 18.38 6.38 -16.71
C SER A 3 17.16 5.82 -15.96
N SER A 4 16.83 6.39 -14.80
CA SER A 4 15.66 6.02 -13.99
C SER A 4 14.32 6.15 -14.73
N ASP A 5 14.30 6.76 -15.92
CA ASP A 5 13.12 6.97 -16.73
C ASP A 5 12.82 5.82 -17.72
N PHE A 6 13.55 4.70 -17.65
CA PHE A 6 13.25 3.56 -18.51
C PHE A 6 11.97 2.85 -18.03
N VAL A 7 10.86 3.08 -18.73
CA VAL A 7 9.62 2.31 -18.57
C VAL A 7 9.67 1.13 -19.56
N PRO A 8 9.61 -0.12 -19.08
CA PRO A 8 9.67 -1.29 -19.94
C PRO A 8 8.47 -1.32 -20.91
N LEU A 9 8.77 -1.52 -22.19
CA LEU A 9 7.75 -1.55 -23.26
C LEU A 9 6.69 -2.64 -23.04
N PHE A 10 7.08 -3.78 -22.47
CA PHE A 10 6.15 -4.79 -22.00
C PHE A 10 5.87 -4.55 -20.51
N PRO A 11 4.60 -4.51 -20.07
CA PRO A 11 3.37 -4.92 -20.77
C PRO A 11 2.59 -3.78 -21.45
N TRP A 12 3.05 -2.54 -21.38
CA TRP A 12 2.24 -1.39 -21.83
C TRP A 12 1.93 -1.39 -23.34
N LEU A 13 2.86 -1.88 -24.16
CA LEU A 13 2.65 -2.06 -25.59
C LEU A 13 1.62 -3.16 -25.89
N SER A 14 1.53 -4.22 -25.07
CA SER A 14 0.56 -5.28 -25.33
C SER A 14 -0.87 -4.81 -25.08
N ALA A 15 -1.09 -3.96 -24.07
CA ALA A 15 -2.40 -3.36 -23.81
C ALA A 15 -2.88 -2.49 -24.99
N THR A 16 -2.00 -1.68 -25.58
CA THR A 16 -2.34 -0.85 -26.75
C THR A 16 -2.63 -1.69 -27.98
N LEU A 17 -1.80 -2.71 -28.27
CA LEU A 17 -2.03 -3.65 -29.36
C LEU A 17 -3.32 -4.46 -29.18
N ALA A 18 -3.64 -4.86 -27.94
CA ALA A 18 -4.90 -5.53 -27.62
C ALA A 18 -6.11 -4.64 -27.93
N GLY A 19 -6.04 -3.34 -27.60
CA GLY A 19 -7.08 -2.37 -27.97
C GLY A 19 -7.27 -2.24 -29.48
N ILE A 20 -6.16 -2.16 -30.24
CA ILE A 20 -6.21 -2.08 -31.72
C ILE A 20 -6.78 -3.37 -32.31
N ALA A 21 -6.33 -4.54 -31.85
CA ALA A 21 -6.82 -5.83 -32.32
C ALA A 21 -8.31 -5.98 -32.04
N THR A 22 -8.75 -5.59 -30.84
CA THR A 22 -10.15 -5.59 -30.43
C THR A 22 -10.99 -4.68 -31.33
N SER A 23 -10.53 -3.47 -31.62
CA SER A 23 -11.21 -2.53 -32.53
C SER A 23 -11.37 -3.10 -33.95
N LYS A 24 -10.29 -3.69 -34.51
CA LYS A 24 -10.35 -4.36 -35.82
C LYS A 24 -11.31 -5.53 -35.83
N LEU A 25 -11.37 -6.29 -34.73
CA LEU A 25 -12.27 -7.43 -34.59
C LEU A 25 -13.74 -6.98 -34.56
N PHE A 26 -14.06 -5.95 -33.78
CA PHE A 26 -15.40 -5.36 -33.75
C PHE A 26 -15.83 -4.78 -35.10
N HIS A 27 -14.90 -4.18 -35.85
CA HIS A 27 -15.17 -3.72 -37.22
C HIS A 27 -15.44 -4.90 -38.17
N LYS A 28 -14.64 -5.96 -38.10
CA LYS A 28 -14.82 -7.16 -38.95
C LYS A 28 -16.16 -7.87 -38.70
N PHE A 29 -16.66 -7.85 -37.46
CA PHE A 29 -17.94 -8.44 -37.10
C PHE A 29 -19.16 -7.52 -37.37
N GLY A 30 -18.97 -6.30 -37.89
CA GLY A 30 -20.07 -5.37 -38.22
C GLY A 30 -20.72 -4.71 -37.00
N TRP A 31 -20.15 -4.86 -35.81
CA TRP A 31 -20.74 -4.35 -34.55
C TRP A 31 -20.69 -2.82 -34.44
N LEU A 32 -19.78 -2.16 -35.17
CA LEU A 32 -19.70 -0.70 -35.21
C LEU A 32 -20.73 -0.07 -36.16
N GLU A 33 -21.15 -0.78 -37.21
CA GLU A 33 -22.02 -0.21 -38.25
C GLU A 33 -23.45 -0.01 -37.73
N SER A 34 -23.94 -0.94 -36.90
CA SER A 34 -25.24 -0.82 -36.21
C SER A 34 -25.31 0.30 -35.16
N ARG A 35 -24.15 0.88 -34.77
CA ARG A 35 -24.04 1.90 -33.72
C ARG A 35 -23.82 3.32 -34.25
N ARG A 36 -23.67 3.51 -35.58
CA ARG A 36 -23.39 4.82 -36.19
C ARG A 36 -24.51 5.84 -35.96
N ASP A 37 -25.76 5.38 -35.89
CA ASP A 37 -26.93 6.25 -35.67
C ASP A 37 -27.19 6.60 -34.19
N ILE A 38 -26.49 5.96 -33.26
CA ILE A 38 -26.58 6.26 -31.81
C ILE A 38 -25.71 7.48 -31.44
N GLY A 39 -24.87 7.95 -32.37
CA GLY A 39 -23.82 8.95 -32.13
C GLY A 39 -24.30 10.40 -31.95
N ALA A 40 -25.50 10.77 -32.41
CA ALA A 40 -25.90 12.18 -32.45
C ALA A 40 -26.71 12.66 -31.22
N SER A 41 -27.40 11.78 -30.49
CA SER A 41 -28.40 12.20 -29.49
C SER A 41 -28.30 11.53 -28.11
N SER A 42 -27.37 10.60 -27.90
CA SER A 42 -27.24 9.94 -26.60
C SER A 42 -26.55 10.84 -25.57
N LEU A 43 -27.18 11.00 -24.39
CA LEU A 43 -26.61 11.66 -23.20
C LEU A 43 -25.20 11.17 -22.89
N SER A 44 -24.91 9.90 -23.17
CA SER A 44 -23.60 9.27 -22.98
C SER A 44 -22.51 9.92 -23.85
N ASN A 45 -22.81 10.33 -25.09
CA ASN A 45 -21.80 10.96 -25.96
C ASN A 45 -21.48 12.40 -25.53
N ARG A 46 -22.49 13.12 -25.02
CA ARG A 46 -22.31 14.46 -24.45
C ARG A 46 -21.49 14.44 -23.16
N THR A 47 -21.72 13.46 -22.28
CA THR A 47 -20.93 13.32 -21.04
C THR A 47 -19.50 12.88 -21.35
N LEU A 48 -19.29 11.93 -22.28
CA LEU A 48 -17.95 11.50 -22.68
C LEU A 48 -17.16 12.63 -23.36
N GLY A 49 -17.80 13.41 -24.23
CA GLY A 49 -17.19 14.58 -24.86
C GLY A 49 -16.86 15.70 -23.87
N PHE A 50 -17.70 15.89 -22.85
CA PHE A 50 -17.44 16.86 -21.78
C PHE A 50 -16.25 16.44 -20.91
N ILE A 51 -16.18 15.16 -20.49
CA ILE A 51 -15.06 14.61 -19.72
C ILE A 51 -13.76 14.67 -20.53
N GLY A 52 -13.82 14.39 -21.84
CA GLY A 52 -12.67 14.52 -22.73
C GLY A 52 -12.15 15.96 -22.83
N ARG A 53 -13.05 16.94 -22.99
CA ARG A 53 -12.69 18.37 -23.11
C ARG A 53 -12.14 18.96 -21.82
N HIS A 54 -12.56 18.45 -20.66
CA HIS A 54 -12.07 18.85 -19.34
C HIS A 54 -11.12 17.82 -18.71
N SER A 55 -10.49 16.98 -19.54
CA SER A 55 -9.60 15.90 -19.07
C SER A 55 -8.46 16.41 -18.20
N LEU A 56 -7.90 17.60 -18.48
CA LEU A 56 -6.85 18.21 -17.66
C LEU A 56 -7.29 18.44 -16.20
N LEU A 57 -8.49 19.00 -16.02
CA LEU A 57 -9.08 19.26 -14.71
C LEU A 57 -9.34 17.95 -13.95
N PHE A 58 -9.85 16.94 -14.66
CA PHE A 58 -10.07 15.62 -14.07
C PHE A 58 -8.75 14.96 -13.62
N TYR A 59 -7.69 15.06 -14.44
CA TYR A 59 -6.36 14.54 -14.09
C TYR A 59 -5.77 15.22 -12.86
N MET A 60 -5.87 16.55 -12.76
CA MET A 60 -5.37 17.28 -11.58
C MET A 60 -6.19 17.00 -10.32
N LEU A 61 -7.49 16.72 -10.44
CA LEU A 61 -8.35 16.43 -9.29
C LEU A 61 -8.23 14.98 -8.83
N HIS A 62 -7.98 14.03 -9.73
CA HIS A 62 -7.88 12.61 -9.37
C HIS A 62 -6.80 12.35 -8.32
N GLN A 63 -5.61 12.93 -8.49
CA GLN A 63 -4.47 12.73 -7.57
C GLN A 63 -4.78 13.16 -6.11
N PRO A 64 -5.21 14.41 -5.82
CA PRO A 64 -5.53 14.82 -4.46
C PRO A 64 -6.75 14.09 -3.89
N ILE A 65 -7.75 13.75 -4.70
CA ILE A 65 -8.93 13.00 -4.24
C ILE A 65 -8.55 11.59 -3.79
N MET A 66 -7.76 10.87 -4.59
CA MET A 66 -7.28 9.53 -4.23
C MET A 66 -6.40 9.57 -2.99
N LEU A 67 -5.52 10.56 -2.89
CA LEU A 67 -4.66 10.73 -1.71
C LEU A 67 -5.48 11.05 -0.45
N ALA A 68 -6.44 11.97 -0.54
CA ALA A 68 -7.32 12.31 0.58
C ALA A 68 -8.17 11.10 1.00
N GLY A 69 -8.70 10.34 0.05
CA GLY A 69 -9.43 9.10 0.32
C GLY A 69 -8.55 8.04 1.00
N PHE A 70 -7.32 7.85 0.52
CA PHE A 70 -6.36 6.93 1.14
C PHE A 70 -5.97 7.37 2.56
N TRP A 71 -5.74 8.67 2.76
CA TRP A 71 -5.42 9.22 4.08
C TRP A 71 -6.57 9.01 5.07
N LEU A 72 -7.81 9.27 4.65
CA LEU A 72 -8.99 9.03 5.46
C LEU A 72 -9.14 7.53 5.79
N PHE A 73 -8.91 6.66 4.79
CA PHE A 73 -8.93 5.22 4.99
C PHE A 73 -7.92 4.77 6.04
N VAL A 74 -6.66 5.22 5.95
CA VAL A 74 -5.63 4.89 6.95
C VAL A 74 -5.95 5.46 8.33
N ALA A 75 -6.47 6.68 8.38
CA ALA A 75 -6.87 7.31 9.65
C ALA A 75 -7.97 6.52 10.37
N ILE A 76 -8.91 5.92 9.63
CA ILE A 76 -10.00 5.09 10.18
C ILE A 76 -9.53 3.67 10.48
N ALA A 77 -8.76 3.05 9.58
CA ALA A 77 -8.29 1.67 9.71
C ALA A 77 -7.30 1.49 10.87
N GLY A 78 -6.64 2.56 11.30
CA GLY A 78 -5.65 2.53 12.37
C GLY A 78 -4.30 1.95 11.91
N PRO A 79 -3.28 2.00 12.78
CA PRO A 79 -1.96 1.51 12.43
C PRO A 79 -1.97 -0.02 12.31
N ALA A 80 -1.36 -0.55 11.26
CA ALA A 80 -1.23 -2.00 11.05
C ALA A 80 -0.53 -2.66 12.24
N ASP A 81 -1.05 -3.81 12.68
CA ASP A 81 -0.41 -4.62 13.70
C ASP A 81 0.91 -5.21 13.14
N ARG A 82 2.04 -4.76 13.68
CA ARG A 82 3.40 -5.22 13.28
C ARG A 82 4.02 -6.18 14.28
N THR A 83 3.21 -6.82 15.12
CA THR A 83 3.70 -7.74 16.16
C THR A 83 4.48 -8.91 15.60
N SER A 84 4.02 -9.51 14.51
CA SER A 84 4.74 -10.62 13.85
C SER A 84 6.14 -10.22 13.37
N VAL A 85 6.28 -9.00 12.86
CA VAL A 85 7.57 -8.44 12.43
C VAL A 85 8.50 -8.22 13.62
N PHE A 86 7.97 -7.70 14.74
CA PHE A 86 8.73 -7.56 15.98
C PHE A 86 9.19 -8.93 16.53
N LEU A 87 8.27 -9.90 16.64
CA LEU A 87 8.56 -11.22 17.21
C LEU A 87 9.62 -11.96 16.40
N SER A 88 9.51 -11.95 15.07
CA SER A 88 10.51 -12.59 14.20
C SER A 88 11.89 -11.94 14.30
N GLY A 89 11.97 -10.61 14.37
CA GLY A 89 13.22 -9.88 14.58
C GLY A 89 13.83 -10.14 15.97
N CYS A 90 13.01 -10.11 17.02
CA CYS A 90 13.44 -10.35 18.39
C CYS A 90 13.95 -11.79 18.58
N ALA A 91 13.21 -12.79 18.09
CA ALA A 91 13.59 -14.19 18.21
C ALA A 91 14.93 -14.49 17.51
N LYS A 92 15.16 -13.87 16.33
CA LYS A 92 16.43 -14.00 15.59
C LYS A 92 17.63 -13.47 16.37
N THR A 93 17.47 -12.37 17.09
CA THR A 93 18.55 -11.79 17.90
C THR A 93 18.74 -12.56 19.21
N CYS A 94 17.66 -12.90 19.91
CA CYS A 94 17.73 -13.58 21.21
C CYS A 94 18.32 -15.00 21.11
N SER A 95 17.98 -15.74 20.06
CA SER A 95 18.50 -17.10 19.85
C SER A 95 20.01 -17.18 19.63
N GLN A 96 20.69 -16.04 19.44
CA GLN A 96 22.15 -15.99 19.38
C GLN A 96 22.80 -16.15 20.76
N THR A 97 22.07 -15.80 21.83
CA THR A 97 22.60 -15.76 23.20
C THR A 97 21.87 -16.69 24.17
N SER A 98 20.69 -17.20 23.81
CA SER A 98 19.82 -17.95 24.73
C SER A 98 18.98 -19.02 24.02
N ASP A 99 18.34 -19.88 24.80
CA ASP A 99 17.51 -20.98 24.29
C ASP A 99 16.25 -20.49 23.55
N GLY A 100 15.79 -21.26 22.56
CA GLY A 100 14.64 -20.90 21.74
C GLY A 100 13.33 -20.75 22.53
N ALA A 101 13.08 -21.60 23.53
CA ALA A 101 11.86 -21.54 24.34
C ALA A 101 11.84 -20.32 25.27
N PHE A 102 13.01 -19.91 25.77
CA PHE A 102 13.15 -18.67 26.54
C PHE A 102 12.87 -17.44 25.65
N CYS A 103 13.43 -17.41 24.44
CA CYS A 103 13.27 -16.29 23.52
C CYS A 103 11.82 -16.06 23.10
N GLU A 104 11.03 -17.11 22.89
CA GLU A 104 9.61 -16.97 22.57
C GLU A 104 8.84 -16.24 23.69
N LYS A 105 9.05 -16.65 24.95
CA LYS A 105 8.41 -16.02 26.11
C LYS A 105 8.88 -14.59 26.33
N PHE A 106 10.19 -14.36 26.24
CA PHE A 106 10.80 -13.05 26.40
C PHE A 106 10.30 -12.04 25.35
N CYS A 107 10.30 -12.44 24.07
CA CYS A 107 9.88 -11.58 22.98
C CYS A 107 8.39 -11.27 23.04
N THR A 108 7.56 -12.24 23.41
CA THR A 108 6.11 -12.02 23.58
C THR A 108 5.82 -11.09 24.75
N CYS A 109 6.48 -11.31 25.91
CA CYS A 109 6.38 -10.42 27.08
C CYS A 109 6.78 -8.98 26.74
N THR A 110 7.89 -8.81 26.03
CA THR A 110 8.40 -7.49 25.66
C THR A 110 7.47 -6.79 24.66
N ALA A 111 6.94 -7.53 23.68
CA ALA A 111 5.97 -7.00 22.71
C ALA A 111 4.70 -6.48 23.41
N ASP A 112 4.17 -7.25 24.35
CA ASP A 112 2.96 -6.88 25.09
C ASP A 112 3.20 -5.69 26.02
N GLY A 113 4.35 -5.64 26.70
CA GLY A 113 4.75 -4.49 27.53
C GLY A 113 4.85 -3.20 26.71
N LEU A 114 5.49 -3.25 25.55
CA LEU A 114 5.61 -2.10 24.65
C LEU A 114 4.28 -1.63 24.07
N LYS A 115 3.34 -2.55 23.81
CA LYS A 115 1.97 -2.20 23.39
C LYS A 115 1.20 -1.53 24.52
N LYS A 116 1.29 -2.06 25.75
CA LYS A 116 0.60 -1.53 26.92
C LYS A 116 0.98 -0.08 27.23
N GLU A 117 2.27 0.26 27.11
CA GLU A 117 2.78 1.62 27.30
C GLU A 117 2.63 2.52 26.05
N LYS A 118 1.96 2.05 24.98
CA LYS A 118 1.80 2.76 23.69
C LYS A 118 3.13 3.14 23.00
N MET A 119 4.21 2.45 23.35
CA MET A 119 5.56 2.68 22.82
C MET A 119 5.85 1.90 21.53
N PHE A 120 5.01 0.91 21.21
CA PHE A 120 5.19 0.08 20.02
C PHE A 120 5.21 0.89 18.71
N GLN A 121 4.31 1.88 18.55
CA GLN A 121 4.26 2.70 17.34
C GLN A 121 5.44 3.70 17.23
N PRO A 122 5.79 4.48 18.27
CA PRO A 122 6.99 5.32 18.27
C PRO A 122 8.28 4.54 17.96
N PHE A 123 8.39 3.28 18.40
CA PHE A 123 9.54 2.43 18.10
C PHE A 123 9.67 2.16 16.60
N PHE A 124 8.59 1.75 15.95
CA PHE A 124 8.59 1.51 14.49
C PHE A 124 8.75 2.78 13.65
N LYS A 125 8.44 3.96 14.20
CA LYS A 125 8.70 5.25 13.58
C LYS A 125 10.15 5.73 13.75
N GLY A 126 10.95 5.05 14.59
CA GLY A 126 12.31 5.48 14.92
C GLY A 126 12.37 6.64 15.91
N GLU A 127 11.26 6.98 16.56
CA GLU A 127 11.19 8.08 17.55
C GLU A 127 11.75 7.66 18.91
N ILE A 128 11.73 6.37 19.23
CA ILE A 128 12.31 5.81 20.45
C ILE A 128 13.28 4.68 20.13
N ASN A 129 14.32 4.56 20.95
CA ASN A 129 15.26 3.44 20.91
C ASN A 129 15.12 2.63 22.21
N LEU A 130 14.87 1.33 22.07
CA LEU A 130 14.70 0.41 23.20
C LEU A 130 15.93 0.34 24.10
N ALA A 131 17.12 0.58 23.54
CA ALA A 131 18.37 0.57 24.27
C ALA A 131 18.66 1.87 25.01
N THR A 132 18.00 3.01 24.72
CA THR A 132 18.28 4.28 25.41
C THR A 132 17.12 4.77 26.27
N ASN A 133 15.91 4.26 26.03
CA ASN A 133 14.73 4.70 26.75
C ASN A 133 14.58 3.93 28.08
N ASP A 134 14.57 4.65 29.21
CA ASP A 134 14.52 4.06 30.54
C ASP A 134 13.28 3.17 30.76
N LYS A 135 12.12 3.57 30.25
CA LYS A 135 10.89 2.77 30.35
C LYS A 135 10.98 1.49 29.53
N ALA A 136 11.54 1.58 28.32
CA ALA A 136 11.73 0.40 27.47
C ALA A 136 12.71 -0.60 28.11
N ARG A 137 13.80 -0.10 28.72
CA ARG A 137 14.73 -0.93 29.49
C ARG A 137 14.06 -1.62 30.67
N GLN A 138 13.26 -0.89 31.44
CA GLN A 138 12.50 -1.49 32.56
C GLN A 138 11.59 -2.64 32.11
N ILE A 139 10.91 -2.49 30.96
CA ILE A 139 10.07 -3.57 30.39
C ILE A 139 10.94 -4.78 30.01
N ILE A 140 12.07 -4.54 29.35
CA ILE A 140 13.01 -5.59 28.94
C ILE A 140 13.54 -6.34 30.18
N ASP A 141 13.97 -5.62 31.21
CA ASP A 141 14.51 -6.20 32.44
C ASP A 141 13.45 -7.04 33.16
N GLN A 142 12.22 -6.55 33.27
CA GLN A 142 11.10 -7.30 33.86
C GLN A 142 10.80 -8.59 33.10
N CYS A 143 10.90 -8.57 31.77
CA CYS A 143 10.67 -9.75 30.94
C CYS A 143 11.86 -10.72 30.92
N SER A 144 13.07 -10.27 31.24
CA SER A 144 14.26 -11.14 31.31
C SER A 144 14.29 -12.07 32.52
N ILE A 145 13.60 -11.69 33.60
CA ILE A 145 13.55 -12.42 34.88
C ILE A 145 12.41 -13.47 34.90
N ARG A 146 11.53 -13.44 33.89
CA ARG A 146 10.27 -14.19 33.85
C ARG A 146 10.33 -15.41 32.93
#